data_AF-A0A815XXV0-F1
#
_entry.id   AF-A0A815XXV0-F1
#
_cell.length_a   1.000
_cell.length_b   1.000
_cell.length_c   1.000
_cell.angle_alpha   90.00
_cell.angle_beta   90.00
_cell.angle_gamma   90.00
#
_symmetry.space_group_name_H-M   'P 1'
#
loop_
_entity.id
_entity.type
_entity.pdbx_description
1 polymer ?
#
loop_
_entity_poly.entity_id
_entity_poly.type
_entity_poly.pdbx_seq_one_letter_code
_entity_poly.pdbx_strand_id
1 'polypeptide(L)'
;MTLSRTDFFPLGKLREWVTNGKRTVRASYLTENDYEILRQYLAEGMQPKLNWYKVAIENIDWNDEKNMDPTIQRPVLFIKEESFDVCPIFFSAEQSEFIPNYEMIELNAG
;
A
#
# COMPACT_ATOMS: atom_id res chain seq x y z
N MET A 1 -3.82 3.67 19.80
CA MET A 1 -3.24 4.66 18.86
C MET A 1 -2.23 3.91 18.01
N THR A 2 -2.39 3.90 16.68
CA THR A 2 -1.60 3.04 15.78
C THR A 2 -0.23 3.65 15.46
N LEU A 3 0.79 2.80 15.26
CA LEU A 3 2.16 3.20 14.88
C LEU A 3 2.16 4.15 13.66
N SER A 4 1.26 3.90 12.71
CA SER A 4 1.09 4.71 11.50
C SER A 4 0.78 6.17 11.83
N ARG A 5 -0.12 6.43 12.78
CA ARG A 5 -0.57 7.78 13.14
C ARG A 5 0.46 8.57 13.93
N THR A 6 1.27 7.90 14.75
CA THR A 6 2.22 8.56 15.66
C THR A 6 3.60 8.74 15.04
N ASP A 7 4.07 7.73 14.32
CA ASP A 7 5.47 7.66 13.90
C ASP A 7 5.66 7.72 12.38
N PHE A 8 4.65 7.36 11.56
CA PHE A 8 4.84 7.28 10.11
C PHE A 8 4.20 8.43 9.31
N PHE A 9 2.99 8.86 9.69
CA PHE A 9 2.28 9.94 8.98
C PHE A 9 2.80 11.35 9.29
N PRO A 10 3.13 11.70 10.55
CA PRO A 10 3.61 13.05 10.82
C PRO A 10 4.96 13.31 10.16
N LEU A 11 5.11 14.47 9.53
CA LEU A 11 6.31 14.82 8.79
C LEU A 11 7.56 14.72 9.67
N GLY A 12 8.58 14.01 9.18
CA GLY A 12 9.85 13.83 9.89
C GLY A 12 9.86 12.73 10.94
N LYS A 13 8.71 12.26 11.43
CA LYS A 13 8.66 11.19 12.45
C LYS A 13 9.15 9.85 11.94
N LEU A 14 8.87 9.51 10.69
CA LEU A 14 9.39 8.27 10.10
C LEU A 14 10.92 8.29 10.08
N ARG A 15 11.52 9.43 9.71
CA ARG A 15 12.98 9.60 9.70
C ARG A 15 13.53 9.40 11.11
N GLU A 16 12.97 10.11 12.09
CA GLU A 16 13.36 9.99 13.50
C GLU A 16 13.30 8.53 13.99
N TRP A 17 12.21 7.84 13.69
CA TRP A 17 12.01 6.44 14.06
C TRP A 17 13.09 5.53 13.46
N VAL A 18 13.37 5.68 12.17
CA VAL A 18 14.38 4.87 11.45
C VAL A 18 15.80 5.17 11.95
N THR A 19 16.16 6.43 12.11
CA THR A 19 17.51 6.86 12.51
C THR A 19 17.82 6.53 13.96
N ASN A 20 16.80 6.45 14.82
CA ASN A 20 16.94 6.02 16.22
C ASN A 20 17.00 4.49 16.37
N GLY A 21 17.15 3.75 15.28
CA GLY A 21 17.31 2.29 15.30
C GLY A 21 16.05 1.54 15.70
N LYS A 22 14.89 2.20 15.79
CA LYS A 22 13.62 1.52 16.09
C LYS A 22 13.29 0.55 14.96
N ARG A 23 12.75 -0.62 15.31
CA ARG A 23 12.31 -1.67 14.38
C ARG A 23 11.00 -2.26 14.90
N THR A 24 10.17 -2.77 14.01
CA THR A 24 8.98 -3.54 14.39
C THR A 24 9.40 -4.95 14.82
N VAL A 25 8.52 -5.63 15.55
CA VAL A 25 8.68 -7.07 15.79
C VAL A 25 8.55 -7.84 14.48
N ARG A 26 9.22 -8.99 14.39
CA ARG A 26 9.02 -9.90 13.27
C ARG A 26 7.59 -10.46 13.31
N ALA A 27 6.96 -10.52 12.15
CA ALA A 27 5.63 -11.08 12.00
C ALA A 27 5.69 -12.60 12.22
N SER A 28 4.77 -13.14 13.00
CA SER A 28 4.71 -14.58 13.31
C SER A 28 4.35 -15.43 12.10
N TYR A 29 3.71 -14.85 11.09
CA TYR A 29 3.33 -15.50 9.84
C TYR A 29 4.45 -15.51 8.79
N LEU A 30 5.60 -14.86 9.04
CA LEU A 30 6.77 -14.90 8.16
C LEU A 30 7.86 -15.82 8.71
N THR A 31 8.35 -16.71 7.86
CA THR A 31 9.45 -17.63 8.17
C THR A 31 10.81 -16.97 7.95
N GLU A 32 11.91 -17.58 8.42
CA GLU A 32 13.26 -17.06 8.14
C GLU A 32 13.56 -17.03 6.64
N ASN A 33 13.09 -18.02 5.88
CA ASN A 33 13.26 -18.05 4.44
C ASN A 33 12.59 -16.84 3.75
N ASP A 34 11.40 -16.43 4.22
CA ASP A 34 10.74 -15.22 3.70
C ASP A 34 11.58 -13.98 3.97
N TYR A 35 12.17 -13.89 5.17
CA TYR A 35 13.09 -12.80 5.50
C TYR A 35 14.38 -12.82 4.67
N GLU A 36 14.91 -13.99 4.33
CA GLU A 36 16.08 -14.13 3.45
C GLU A 36 15.80 -13.62 2.04
N ILE A 37 14.66 -14.01 1.48
CA ILE A 37 14.19 -13.54 0.17
C ILE A 37 14.05 -12.01 0.19
N LEU A 38 13.39 -11.46 1.22
CA LEU A 38 13.25 -10.00 1.35
C LEU A 38 14.60 -9.29 1.49
N ARG A 39 15.55 -9.86 2.24
CA ARG A 39 16.90 -9.29 2.38
C ARG A 39 17.64 -9.26 1.05
N GLN A 40 17.59 -10.35 0.27
CA GLN A 40 18.21 -10.41 -1.05
C GLN A 40 17.57 -9.38 -1.98
N TYR A 41 16.23 -9.34 -2.02
CA TYR A 41 15.49 -8.36 -2.80
C TYR A 41 15.95 -6.94 -2.45
N LEU A 42 16.05 -6.57 -1.18
CA LEU A 42 16.51 -5.23 -0.77
C LEU A 42 17.97 -4.94 -1.15
N ALA A 43 18.85 -5.95 -1.13
CA ALA A 43 20.27 -5.81 -1.44
C ALA A 43 20.55 -5.46 -2.90
N GLU A 44 19.64 -5.80 -3.83
CA GLU A 44 19.75 -5.47 -5.26
C GLU A 44 19.56 -3.97 -5.57
N GLY A 45 19.30 -3.15 -4.54
CA GLY A 45 19.12 -1.71 -4.66
C GLY A 45 17.66 -1.29 -4.80
N MET A 46 17.33 -0.10 -4.33
CA MET A 46 15.93 0.36 -4.20
C MET A 46 15.44 1.24 -5.34
N GLN A 47 16.33 1.75 -6.19
CA GLN A 47 15.97 2.79 -7.17
C GLN A 47 14.83 2.37 -8.11
N PRO A 48 14.86 1.19 -8.80
CA PRO A 48 13.77 0.80 -9.68
C PRO A 48 12.44 0.63 -8.93
N LYS A 49 12.50 0.18 -7.68
CA LYS A 49 11.34 -0.09 -6.81
C LYS A 49 10.68 1.22 -6.36
N LEU A 50 11.49 2.23 -6.07
CA LEU A 50 11.03 3.56 -5.69
C LEU A 50 10.52 4.38 -6.88
N ASN A 51 10.92 4.05 -8.11
CA ASN A 51 10.43 4.76 -9.30
C ASN A 51 8.92 4.65 -9.47
N TRP A 52 8.27 3.56 -9.01
CA TRP A 52 6.82 3.45 -9.04
C TRP A 52 6.13 4.61 -8.29
N TYR A 53 6.61 4.95 -7.09
CA TYR A 53 6.09 6.09 -6.33
C TYR A 53 6.37 7.43 -7.02
N LYS A 54 7.57 7.58 -7.60
CA LYS A 54 7.92 8.80 -8.33
C LYS A 54 6.96 9.01 -9.50
N VAL A 55 6.72 7.97 -10.28
CA VAL A 55 5.81 7.97 -11.42
C VAL A 55 4.38 8.29 -10.99
N ALA A 56 3.89 7.66 -9.92
CA ALA A 56 2.56 7.93 -9.39
C ALA A 56 2.38 9.39 -8.93
N ILE A 57 3.40 9.98 -8.29
CA ILE A 57 3.39 11.39 -7.86
C ILE A 57 3.43 12.34 -9.06
N GLU A 58 4.23 12.02 -10.07
CA GLU A 58 4.35 12.81 -11.29
C GLU A 58 3.14 12.66 -12.23
N ASN A 59 2.26 11.67 -11.98
CA ASN A 59 1.06 11.36 -12.76
C ASN A 59 1.35 11.27 -14.26
N ILE A 60 2.39 10.51 -14.63
CA ILE A 60 2.91 10.50 -16.00
C ILE A 60 1.88 9.95 -17.00
N ASP A 61 0.96 9.10 -16.53
CA ASP A 61 -0.05 8.43 -17.34
C ASP A 61 -1.27 9.32 -17.63
N TRP A 62 -1.34 10.54 -17.05
CA TRP A 62 -2.48 11.45 -17.19
C TRP A 62 -2.92 11.67 -18.65
N ASN A 63 -1.97 11.84 -19.57
CA ASN A 63 -2.32 12.12 -20.96
C ASN A 63 -3.00 10.94 -21.66
N ASP A 64 -2.71 9.72 -21.21
CA ASP A 64 -3.30 8.49 -21.73
C ASP A 64 -4.64 8.20 -21.02
N GLU A 65 -4.74 8.49 -19.72
CA GLU A 65 -5.88 8.12 -18.88
C GLU A 65 -7.02 9.16 -18.87
N LYS A 66 -6.74 10.44 -19.13
CA LYS A 66 -7.72 11.55 -18.95
C LYS A 66 -9.05 11.40 -19.72
N ASN A 67 -9.07 10.59 -20.77
CA ASN A 67 -10.25 10.36 -21.60
C ASN A 67 -10.77 8.92 -21.53
N MET A 68 -10.22 8.10 -20.64
CA MET A 68 -10.71 6.73 -20.45
C MET A 68 -12.09 6.73 -19.81
N ASP A 69 -12.91 5.74 -20.15
CA ASP A 69 -14.13 5.46 -19.39
C ASP A 69 -13.71 5.05 -17.96
N PRO A 70 -14.14 5.78 -16.92
CA PRO A 70 -13.79 5.43 -15.55
C PRO A 70 -14.47 4.13 -15.08
N THR A 71 -15.42 3.60 -15.84
CA THR A 71 -16.21 2.43 -15.45
C THR A 71 -15.49 1.11 -15.72
N ILE A 72 -15.29 0.31 -14.68
CA ILE A 72 -14.75 -1.05 -14.78
C ILE A 72 -15.91 -2.03 -14.90
N GLN A 73 -16.08 -2.59 -16.11
CA GLN A 73 -17.19 -3.53 -16.40
C GLN A 73 -16.94 -4.96 -15.89
N ARG A 74 -15.69 -5.30 -15.61
CA ARG A 74 -15.33 -6.64 -15.15
C ARG A 74 -15.75 -6.85 -13.69
N PRO A 75 -16.14 -8.07 -13.28
CA PRO A 75 -16.29 -8.38 -11.86
C PRO A 75 -15.00 -8.10 -11.10
N VAL A 76 -15.11 -7.40 -9.97
CA VAL A 76 -13.97 -7.03 -9.11
C VAL A 76 -14.23 -7.54 -7.71
N LEU A 77 -13.22 -8.22 -7.16
CA LEU A 77 -13.15 -8.57 -5.74
C LEU A 77 -12.05 -7.73 -5.09
N PHE A 78 -12.43 -6.94 -4.09
CA PHE A 78 -11.51 -6.18 -3.26
C PHE A 78 -11.40 -6.81 -1.87
N ILE A 79 -10.20 -7.25 -1.50
CA ILE A 79 -9.92 -7.85 -0.20
C ILE A 79 -9.09 -6.86 0.60
N LYS A 80 -9.60 -6.44 1.77
CA LYS A 80 -8.88 -5.53 2.66
C LYS A 80 -8.79 -6.07 4.08
N GLU A 81 -7.82 -5.57 4.83
CA GLU A 81 -7.68 -5.85 6.26
C GLU A 81 -8.47 -4.81 7.08
N GLU A 82 -9.09 -5.25 8.17
CA GLU A 82 -10.02 -4.44 8.97
C GLU A 82 -9.36 -3.18 9.58
N SER A 83 -8.10 -3.29 10.00
CA SER A 83 -7.35 -2.23 10.69
C SER A 83 -6.37 -1.44 9.81
N PHE A 84 -6.41 -1.63 8.48
CA PHE A 84 -5.40 -1.10 7.57
C PHE A 84 -5.59 0.39 7.31
N ASP A 85 -5.00 1.21 8.18
CA ASP A 85 -4.98 2.69 8.10
C ASP A 85 -4.33 3.25 6.80
N VAL A 86 -3.70 2.40 5.96
CA VAL A 86 -2.99 2.79 4.72
C VAL A 86 -3.82 2.53 3.46
N CYS A 87 -5.04 2.00 3.57
CA CYS A 87 -5.99 2.03 2.47
C CYS A 87 -6.74 3.36 2.51
N PRO A 88 -6.48 4.32 1.60
CA PRO A 88 -7.35 5.49 1.45
C PRO A 88 -8.82 5.05 1.38
N ILE A 89 -9.69 5.78 2.08
CA ILE A 89 -11.15 5.59 2.05
C ILE A 89 -11.67 5.57 0.60
N PHE A 90 -10.98 6.28 -0.32
CA PHE A 90 -11.24 6.29 -1.75
C PHE A 90 -11.14 4.93 -2.46
N PHE A 91 -10.46 3.92 -1.90
CA PHE A 91 -10.41 2.55 -2.46
C PHE A 91 -11.51 1.63 -1.92
N SER A 92 -12.41 2.15 -1.09
CA SER A 92 -13.48 1.38 -0.44
C SER A 92 -14.84 1.56 -1.15
N ALA A 93 -15.95 1.54 -0.42
CA ALA A 93 -17.32 1.45 -0.94
C ALA A 93 -17.68 2.49 -2.03
N GLU A 94 -17.00 3.64 -2.06
CA GLU A 94 -17.15 4.67 -3.10
C GLU A 94 -16.79 4.17 -4.51
N GLN A 95 -15.96 3.12 -4.62
CA GLN A 95 -15.62 2.50 -5.91
C GLN A 95 -16.81 1.81 -6.59
N SER A 96 -17.86 1.47 -5.84
CA SER A 96 -19.06 0.81 -6.40
C SER A 96 -19.79 1.67 -7.45
N GLU A 97 -19.60 3.00 -7.42
CA GLU A 97 -20.12 3.90 -8.46
C GLU A 97 -19.49 3.64 -9.83
N PHE A 98 -18.20 3.27 -9.85
CA PHE A 98 -17.43 3.03 -11.07
C PHE A 98 -17.32 1.53 -11.40
N ILE A 99 -17.79 0.65 -10.53
CA ILE A 99 -17.63 -0.79 -10.66
C ILE A 99 -18.97 -1.49 -10.36
N PRO A 100 -19.83 -1.71 -11.37
CA PRO A 100 -21.17 -2.27 -11.17
C PRO A 100 -21.19 -3.68 -10.54
N ASN A 101 -20.11 -4.45 -10.74
CA ASN A 101 -19.97 -5.82 -10.25
C ASN A 101 -18.87 -5.90 -9.17
N TYR A 102 -18.97 -5.03 -8.16
CA TYR A 102 -18.00 -4.91 -7.07
C TYR A 102 -18.40 -5.74 -5.85
N GLU A 103 -17.45 -6.55 -5.36
CA GLU A 103 -17.54 -7.25 -4.09
C GLU A 103 -16.36 -6.84 -3.19
N MET A 104 -16.64 -6.59 -1.92
CA MET A 104 -15.61 -6.30 -0.92
C MET A 104 -15.66 -7.33 0.20
N ILE A 105 -14.51 -7.88 0.55
CA ILE A 105 -14.30 -8.77 1.69
C ILE A 105 -13.33 -8.12 2.66
N GLU A 106 -13.72 -8.08 3.92
CA GLU A 106 -12.87 -7.64 5.03
C GLU A 106 -12.30 -8.86 5.75
N LEU A 107 -10.99 -8.86 5.98
CA LEU A 107 -10.29 -9.91 6.70
C LEU A 107 -9.64 -9.35 7.97
N ASN A 108 -9.64 -10.14 9.02
CA ASN A 108 -8.80 -9.90 10.20
C ASN A 108 -7.51 -10.72 10.01
N ALA A 109 -6.53 -10.10 9.36
CA ALA A 109 -5.31 -10.78 8.88
C ALA A 109 -4.01 -10.00 9.17
N GLY A 110 -4.08 -8.98 10.05
CA GLY A 110 -2.97 -8.11 10.42
C GLY A 110 -1.98 -8.70 11.42
#